data_AF-A0A524M3T6-F1
#
_entry.id   AF-A0A524M3T6-F1
#
_cell.length_a   1.000
_cell.length_b   1.000
_cell.length_c   1.000
_cell.angle_alpha   90.00
_cell.angle_beta   90.00
_cell.angle_gamma   90.00
#
_symmetry.space_group_name_H-M   'P 1'
#
loop_
_entity.id
_entity.type
_entity.pdbx_description
1 polymer ?
#
loop_
_entity_poly.entity_id
_entity_poly.type
_entity_poly.pdbx_seq_one_letter_code
_entity_poly.pdbx_strand_id
1 'polypeptide(L)'
;MCFRNPRTKVFHRAGVHQVGRFSHDGTALLGPPWEKYAQKPFQALEENMVFTIEPRLTVPGRGICTIEEMVVVTRDGAEFLRHPQKETILI
;
A
#
# COMPACT_ATOMS: atom_id res chain seq x y z
N MET A 1 -3.68 -8.21 -3.40
CA MET A 1 -4.17 -9.38 -2.64
C MET A 1 -5.12 -8.88 -1.56
N CYS A 2 -6.44 -9.09 -1.68
CA CYS A 2 -7.42 -8.67 -0.68
C CYS A 2 -8.15 -9.92 -0.20
N PHE A 3 -7.81 -10.42 1.00
CA PHE A 3 -8.45 -11.59 1.57
C PHE A 3 -9.84 -11.19 2.10
N ARG A 4 -10.91 -11.72 1.49
CA ARG A 4 -12.28 -11.61 2.02
C ARG A 4 -12.47 -12.61 3.16
N ASN A 5 -12.09 -12.24 4.38
CA ASN A 5 -12.50 -12.97 5.58
C ASN A 5 -13.80 -12.35 6.13
N PRO A 6 -14.92 -13.09 6.23
CA PRO A 6 -16.18 -12.56 6.74
C PRO A 6 -16.14 -12.16 8.24
N ARG A 7 -15.13 -12.60 9.00
CA ARG A 7 -14.97 -12.26 10.43
C ARG A 7 -14.19 -10.97 10.69
N THR A 8 -13.49 -10.45 9.68
CA THR A 8 -12.66 -9.25 9.80
C THR A 8 -12.67 -8.53 8.47
N LYS A 9 -13.22 -7.32 8.40
CA LYS A 9 -13.13 -6.44 7.21
C LYS A 9 -11.68 -5.92 7.11
N VAL A 10 -10.72 -6.79 6.77
CA VAL A 10 -9.29 -6.49 7.00
C VAL A 10 -8.75 -5.39 6.08
N PHE A 11 -9.29 -5.13 4.89
CA PHE A 11 -8.74 -4.09 4.01
C PHE A 11 -9.84 -3.39 3.20
N HIS A 12 -10.39 -2.29 3.72
CA HIS A 12 -11.43 -1.52 3.01
C HIS A 12 -10.85 -0.53 1.98
N ARG A 13 -9.56 -0.19 2.10
CA ARG A 13 -8.81 0.64 1.16
C ARG A 13 -7.41 0.03 1.01
N ALA A 14 -7.21 -0.73 -0.06
CA ALA A 14 -5.88 -1.02 -0.57
C ALA A 14 -5.68 -0.09 -1.77
N GLY A 15 -5.01 1.03 -1.53
CA GLY A 15 -4.64 1.97 -2.55
C GLY A 15 -3.22 2.41 -2.29
N VAL A 16 -2.28 1.48 -2.42
CA VAL A 16 -0.87 1.83 -2.49
C VAL A 16 -0.68 2.76 -3.67
N HIS A 17 -0.13 3.94 -3.43
CA HIS A 17 0.11 4.94 -4.45
C HIS A 17 1.60 5.10 -4.73
N GLN A 18 1.91 5.59 -5.92
CA GLN A 18 3.26 6.00 -6.26
C GLN A 18 3.59 7.32 -5.54
N VAL A 19 4.85 7.45 -5.14
CA VAL A 19 5.42 8.65 -4.54
C VAL A 19 6.50 9.18 -5.48
N GLY A 20 6.58 10.49 -5.63
CA GLY A 20 7.57 11.15 -6.47
C GLY A 20 7.86 12.55 -5.97
N ARG A 21 7.69 13.55 -6.84
CA ARG A 21 7.73 14.96 -6.42
C ARG A 21 6.50 15.34 -5.60
N PHE A 22 5.42 14.55 -5.74
CA PHE A 22 4.20 14.67 -4.96
C PHE A 22 3.96 13.40 -4.14
N SER A 23 3.19 13.53 -3.05
CA SER A 23 2.83 12.39 -2.19
C SER A 23 2.02 11.35 -2.95
N HIS A 24 1.06 11.78 -3.78
CA HIS A 24 0.33 10.93 -4.72
C HIS A 24 0.77 11.30 -6.13
N ASP A 25 1.77 10.61 -6.67
CA ASP A 25 2.33 10.87 -7.98
C ASP A 25 1.98 9.74 -8.96
N GLY A 26 2.40 9.90 -10.21
CA GLY A 26 2.35 8.86 -11.23
C GLY A 26 0.97 8.28 -11.53
N THR A 27 0.94 7.23 -12.35
CA THR A 27 -0.30 6.59 -12.82
C THR A 27 -0.41 5.13 -12.42
N ALA A 28 0.70 4.47 -12.08
CA ALA A 28 0.71 3.10 -11.61
C ALA A 28 0.12 2.98 -10.20
N LEU A 29 -0.59 1.90 -9.93
CA LEU A 29 -1.24 1.64 -8.64
C LEU A 29 -1.04 0.18 -8.24
N LEU A 30 -0.57 -0.08 -7.01
CA LEU A 30 -0.57 -1.44 -6.48
C LEU A 30 -1.92 -1.69 -5.78
N GLY A 31 -2.90 -2.15 -6.56
CA GLY A 31 -4.28 -2.31 -6.09
C GLY A 31 -5.04 -3.44 -6.78
N PRO A 32 -6.20 -3.85 -6.23
CA PRO A 32 -7.10 -4.74 -6.95
C PRO A 32 -7.64 -4.05 -8.22
N PRO A 33 -8.07 -4.80 -9.25
CA PRO A 33 -8.63 -4.24 -10.48
C PRO A 33 -10.09 -3.79 -10.29
N TRP A 34 -10.31 -2.83 -9.39
CA TRP A 34 -11.63 -2.22 -9.21
C TRP A 34 -11.90 -1.21 -10.33
N GLU A 35 -13.13 -1.16 -10.81
CA GLU A 35 -13.56 -0.29 -11.93
C GLU A 35 -13.10 1.17 -11.77
N LYS A 36 -13.22 1.73 -10.56
CA LYS A 36 -12.78 3.10 -10.24
C LYS A 36 -11.28 3.37 -10.45
N TYR A 37 -10.45 2.32 -10.53
CA TYR A 37 -9.01 2.44 -10.76
C TYR A 37 -8.65 2.35 -12.26
N ALA A 38 -9.62 2.07 -13.14
CA ALA A 38 -9.42 1.97 -14.57
C ALA A 38 -8.17 1.10 -14.90
N GLN A 39 -7.26 1.62 -15.73
CA GLN A 39 -6.06 0.90 -16.17
C GLN A 39 -4.85 1.04 -15.22
N LYS A 40 -4.98 1.77 -14.11
CA LYS A 40 -3.86 2.06 -13.20
C LYS A 40 -3.23 0.79 -12.58
N PRO A 41 -4.00 -0.23 -12.15
CA PRO A 41 -3.43 -1.48 -11.62
C PRO A 41 -2.73 -2.35 -12.66
N PHE A 42 -2.87 -2.01 -13.94
CA PHE A 42 -2.31 -2.76 -15.07
C PHE A 42 -1.13 -2.05 -15.74
N GLN A 43 -0.70 -0.90 -15.20
CA GLN A 43 0.53 -0.25 -15.65
C GLN A 43 1.73 -1.10 -15.24
N ALA A 44 2.77 -1.12 -16.08
CA ALA A 44 4.03 -1.78 -15.74
C ALA A 44 4.71 -1.06 -14.57
N LEU A 45 5.37 -1.84 -13.71
CA LEU A 45 6.29 -1.30 -12.71
C LEU A 45 7.67 -1.21 -13.34
N GLU A 46 8.34 -0.07 -13.15
CA GLU A 46 9.68 0.16 -13.64
C GLU A 46 10.65 0.36 -12.48
N GLU A 47 11.92 0.04 -12.70
CA GLU A 47 12.99 0.26 -11.74
C GLU A 47 13.05 1.74 -11.31
N ASN A 48 13.30 1.99 -10.03
CA ASN A 48 13.31 3.29 -9.37
C ASN A 48 11.93 3.95 -9.14
N MET A 49 10.81 3.32 -9.53
CA MET A 49 9.51 3.77 -9.04
C MET A 49 9.40 3.57 -7.52
N VAL A 50 8.82 4.53 -6.81
CA VAL A 50 8.62 4.46 -5.36
C VAL A 50 7.13 4.33 -5.06
N PHE A 51 6.77 3.41 -4.16
CA PHE A 51 5.39 3.16 -3.75
C PHE A 51 5.27 3.13 -2.23
N THR A 52 4.09 3.49 -1.72
CA THR A 52 3.72 3.21 -0.33
C THR A 52 3.39 1.73 -0.12
N ILE A 53 3.47 1.24 1.10
CA ILE A 53 2.90 -0.04 1.53
C ILE A 53 2.10 0.28 2.79
N GLU A 54 0.80 0.50 2.61
CA GLU A 54 -0.05 1.18 3.61
C GLU A 54 -1.29 0.37 4.05
N PRO A 55 -1.13 -0.82 4.63
CA PRO A 55 -2.28 -1.59 5.12
C PRO A 55 -3.02 -0.85 6.24
N ARG A 56 -4.35 -0.82 6.14
CA ARG A 56 -5.26 -0.32 7.17
C ARG A 56 -6.18 -1.42 7.66
N LEU A 57 -6.19 -1.65 8.97
CA LEU A 57 -7.10 -2.56 9.67
C LEU A 57 -8.07 -1.79 10.57
N THR A 58 -9.37 -1.86 10.26
CA THR A 58 -10.41 -1.39 11.18
C THR A 58 -10.79 -2.51 12.14
N VAL A 59 -10.70 -2.26 13.45
CA VAL A 59 -11.03 -3.21 14.52
C VAL A 59 -12.35 -2.78 15.18
N PRO A 60 -13.44 -3.55 15.04
CA PRO A 60 -14.73 -3.22 15.63
C PRO A 60 -14.65 -2.96 17.13
N GLY A 61 -15.19 -1.82 17.58
CA GLY A 61 -15.18 -1.41 18.99
C GLY A 61 -13.82 -1.01 19.56
N ARG A 62 -12.74 -0.99 18.77
CA ARG A 62 -11.38 -0.70 19.24
C ARG A 62 -10.63 0.37 18.44
N GLY A 63 -11.09 0.70 17.24
CA GLY A 63 -10.52 1.77 16.42
C GLY A 63 -9.90 1.28 15.12
N ILE A 64 -8.87 1.99 14.65
CA ILE A 64 -8.19 1.71 13.37
C ILE A 64 -6.68 1.65 13.62
N CYS A 65 -6.04 0.62 13.08
CA CYS A 65 -4.59 0.47 13.04
C CYS A 65 -4.11 0.64 11.59
N THR A 66 -3.09 1.48 11.39
CA THR A 66 -2.44 1.69 10.09
C THR A 66 -0.94 1.69 10.27
N ILE A 67 -0.24 1.22 9.25
CA ILE A 67 1.20 1.39 9.08
C ILE A 67 1.44 1.78 7.62
N GLU A 68 2.43 2.61 7.37
CA GLU A 68 2.84 3.02 6.03
C GLU A 68 4.36 2.97 5.95
N GLU A 69 4.85 2.24 4.95
CA GLU A 69 6.26 2.18 4.61
C GLU A 69 6.43 2.58 3.14
N MET A 70 7.65 2.91 2.72
CA MET A 70 7.94 3.17 1.29
C MET A 70 8.95 2.16 0.76
N VAL A 71 8.69 1.67 -0.45
CA VAL A 71 9.58 0.78 -1.18
C VAL A 71 9.96 1.38 -2.53
N VAL A 72 11.19 1.16 -2.96
CA VAL A 72 11.66 1.41 -4.31
C VAL A 72 11.68 0.11 -5.10
N VAL A 73 11.14 0.12 -6.31
CA VAL A 73 11.19 -1.01 -7.23
C VAL A 73 12.62 -1.16 -7.74
N THR A 74 13.15 -2.38 -7.65
CA THR A 74 14.45 -2.76 -8.21
C THR A 74 14.23 -3.73 -9.37
N ARG A 75 15.29 -4.01 -10.16
CA ARG A 75 15.20 -4.99 -11.25
C ARG A 75 14.58 -6.33 -10.84
N ASP A 76 14.91 -6.81 -9.64
CA ASP A 76 14.56 -8.16 -9.18
C ASP A 76 13.48 -8.16 -8.07
N GLY A 77 12.88 -7.00 -7.75
CA GLY A 77 11.88 -6.90 -6.69
C GLY A 77 11.65 -5.47 -6.19
N ALA A 78 11.67 -5.30 -4.87
CA ALA A 78 11.55 -4.00 -4.23
C ALA A 78 12.31 -3.97 -2.90
N GLU A 79 12.82 -2.80 -2.53
CA GLU A 79 13.56 -2.57 -1.29
C GLU A 79 12.92 -1.46 -0.46
N PHE A 80 12.90 -1.62 0.87
CA PHE A 80 12.42 -0.57 1.75
C PHE A 80 13.39 0.62 1.77
N LEU A 81 12.87 1.84 1.63
CA LEU A 81 13.68 3.06 1.70
C LEU A 81 14.17 3.36 3.13
N ARG A 82 13.52 2.79 4.15
CA ARG A 82 13.86 2.91 5.56
C ARG A 82 13.64 1.58 6.29
N HIS A 83 14.17 1.49 7.51
CA HIS A 83 13.96 0.34 8.37
C HIS A 83 12.47 0.26 8.77
N PRO A 84 11.76 -0.82 8.42
CA PRO A 84 10.33 -0.91 8.69
C PRO A 84 10.04 -0.95 10.20
N GLN A 85 8.95 -0.30 10.62
CA GLN A 85 8.46 -0.41 11.98
C GLN A 85 7.87 -1.82 12.22
N LYS A 86 8.38 -2.52 13.24
CA LYS A 86 7.95 -3.89 13.57
C LYS A 86 7.10 -4.00 14.83
N GLU A 87 7.08 -2.96 15.65
CA GLU A 87 6.44 -2.97 16.96
C GLU A 87 5.61 -1.70 17.17
N THR A 88 4.58 -1.79 18.01
CA THR A 88 3.76 -0.62 18.39
C THR A 88 4.47 0.16 19.48
N ILE A 89 4.62 1.47 19.30
CA ILE A 89 5.15 2.35 20.32
C ILE A 89 4.01 2.74 21.25
N LEU A 90 4.17 2.45 22.54
CA LEU A 90 3.29 2.93 23.61
C LEU A 90 3.99 4.11 24.29
N ILE A 91 3.32 5.26 24.32
CA ILE A 91 3.77 6.51 24.92
C ILE A 91 3.03 6.78 26.23
#